data_AF-A0A3B0JP71-F1
#
_entry.id   AF-A0A3B0JP71-F1
#
_cell.length_a   1.000
_cell.length_b   1.000
_cell.length_c   1.000
_cell.angle_alpha   90.00
_cell.angle_beta   90.00
_cell.angle_gamma   90.00
#
_symmetry.space_group_name_H-M   'P 1'
#
loop_
_entity.id
_entity.type
_entity.pdbx_description
1 polymer ?
#
loop_
_entity_poly.entity_id
_entity_poly.type
_entity_poly.pdbx_seq_one_letter_code
_entity_poly.pdbx_strand_id
1 'polypeptide(L)'
;MGYRCLQQLNRWAIPSLSFSLSIMKSWCVIGWLSSLLLGLLSAFNLPNPMVEVHKSEVFVSLPGKLEGIQSTLFRAEQLTEECANNNYTYISHSPWKGKIKLPNKIQQDAKLRLQTLVVRENNAISSKTSVYTIDINGTGHLDAKHPTAIRKNIDFKALIEHCKPEIIRLDETVTEYADPKGRKFSSGELIFEDNFSNGQRIKDNWKHKVVSHCTGGVYQEYVAFVADPKYSYIDHNKLHIHIAKHEHIPGEIFRLKGCTPSNPDKERLECGPLTPLGNIPPVRSAKIHSKHFSFKYGRVEIRALMPKGDWLFPYLALQPKKKSSANNFVDQIRLYARGNAFLQDRQLNSFDGRSLFGSALVWNAETDMRHTDYWVMSANEDAHHFSHDFHDYTIIWMPDQIVFKVDGKFFGAISNSSVLSRFNEQCNLVLGLSAGGGMNFDDDVLMKEQKVAKYSNSFPNAAKLFKEILQKMTWEKPTLVIDHVRVYAIDKDGN
;
A
#
# COMPACT_ATOMS: atom_id res chain seq x y z
N MET A 1 11.22 14.46 -12.62
CA MET A 1 11.64 15.28 -11.46
C MET A 1 13.14 15.32 -11.18
N GLY A 2 13.85 14.21 -10.88
CA GLY A 2 15.24 14.29 -10.38
C GLY A 2 16.35 14.66 -11.39
N TYR A 3 16.18 14.32 -12.68
CA TYR A 3 17.28 14.40 -13.66
C TYR A 3 17.54 15.82 -14.23
N ARG A 4 16.50 16.67 -14.36
CA ARG A 4 16.66 18.02 -14.96
C ARG A 4 16.92 19.14 -13.96
N CYS A 5 16.58 18.96 -12.68
CA CYS A 5 16.91 19.91 -11.62
C CYS A 5 18.44 20.09 -11.46
N LEU A 6 19.21 19.04 -11.77
CA LEU A 6 20.68 19.04 -11.67
C LEU A 6 21.40 19.60 -12.90
N GLN A 7 20.78 19.60 -14.08
CA GLN A 7 21.38 20.21 -15.27
C GLN A 7 21.47 21.75 -15.15
N GLN A 8 20.58 22.41 -14.40
CA GLN A 8 20.65 23.86 -14.17
C GLN A 8 21.71 24.29 -13.14
N LEU A 9 22.11 23.39 -12.22
CA LEU A 9 23.18 23.65 -11.25
C LEU A 9 24.58 23.74 -11.90
N ASN A 10 24.78 23.14 -13.09
CA ASN A 10 26.06 23.15 -13.81
C ASN A 10 26.46 24.52 -14.40
N ARG A 11 25.57 25.53 -14.44
CA ARG A 11 25.87 26.85 -15.04
C ARG A 11 26.44 27.90 -14.08
N TRP A 12 26.70 27.56 -12.81
CA TRP A 12 27.13 28.52 -11.79
C TRP A 12 28.65 28.55 -11.50
N ALA A 13 29.47 27.86 -12.30
CA ALA A 13 30.93 27.94 -12.17
C ALA A 13 31.50 29.07 -13.06
N ILE A 14 32.08 30.09 -12.42
CA ILE A 14 32.83 31.27 -12.94
C ILE A 14 31.93 32.53 -13.02
N PRO A 15 32.19 33.58 -12.19
CA PRO A 15 33.23 34.57 -12.50
C PRO A 15 34.12 35.07 -11.33
N SER A 16 35.40 35.27 -11.70
CA SER A 16 36.38 36.32 -11.35
C SER A 16 36.56 36.88 -9.92
N LEU A 17 37.84 36.93 -9.52
CA LEU A 17 38.40 37.70 -8.40
C LEU A 17 38.02 39.18 -8.39
N SER A 18 37.88 39.76 -7.18
CA SER A 18 38.56 41.02 -6.82
C SER A 18 38.71 41.13 -5.29
N PHE A 19 39.86 41.69 -4.87
CA PHE A 19 40.29 41.91 -3.48
C PHE A 19 39.81 43.27 -2.97
N SER A 20 39.65 43.42 -1.64
CA SER A 20 39.90 44.68 -0.92
C SER A 20 39.99 44.43 0.60
N LEU A 21 41.13 44.79 1.19
CA LEU A 21 41.43 44.81 2.64
C LEU A 21 40.88 46.09 3.31
N SER A 22 40.55 45.99 4.60
CA SER A 22 40.78 47.08 5.58
C SER A 22 40.74 46.53 7.02
N ILE A 23 41.62 47.06 7.88
CA ILE A 23 42.01 46.61 9.23
C ILE A 23 41.61 47.69 10.26
N MET A 24 41.22 47.30 11.49
CA MET A 24 41.62 47.84 12.83
C MET A 24 40.55 47.46 13.91
N LYS A 25 40.87 46.61 14.91
CA LYS A 25 41.34 46.88 16.31
C LYS A 25 40.30 47.65 17.17
N SER A 26 39.90 47.32 18.42
CA SER A 26 40.45 46.58 19.57
C SER A 26 39.28 46.16 20.51
N TRP A 27 39.19 44.91 20.98
CA TRP A 27 39.51 44.45 22.35
C TRP A 27 38.86 45.21 23.53
N CYS A 28 37.69 44.73 24.01
CA CYS A 28 37.29 44.75 25.44
C CYS A 28 35.92 44.07 25.69
N VAL A 29 35.79 42.75 25.46
CA VAL A 29 34.71 41.94 26.09
C VAL A 29 35.21 40.49 26.29
N ILE A 30 36.33 40.33 26.99
CA ILE A 30 36.86 39.00 27.36
C ILE A 30 36.52 38.81 28.84
N GLY A 31 35.41 38.14 29.12
CA GLY A 31 35.00 37.84 30.50
C GLY A 31 33.60 37.24 30.64
N TRP A 32 32.72 37.45 29.64
CA TRP A 32 31.35 36.91 29.64
C TRP A 32 31.03 35.99 28.45
N LEU A 33 32.02 35.72 27.58
CA LEU A 33 31.86 34.88 26.38
C LEU A 33 32.38 33.44 26.53
N SER A 34 33.06 33.07 27.62
CA SER A 34 33.63 31.72 27.77
C SER A 34 32.60 30.65 28.16
N SER A 35 31.45 31.02 28.72
CA SER A 35 30.35 30.07 29.01
C SER A 35 29.32 29.96 27.88
N LEU A 36 29.23 30.94 26.98
CA LEU A 36 28.44 30.84 25.74
C LEU A 36 29.20 30.19 24.57
N LEU A 37 30.55 30.17 24.61
CA LEU A 37 31.35 29.50 23.58
C LEU A 37 31.39 27.97 23.66
N LEU A 38 30.98 27.37 24.78
CA LEU A 38 30.89 25.91 24.90
C LEU A 38 29.53 25.34 24.45
N GLY A 39 28.53 26.19 24.18
CA GLY A 39 27.19 25.78 23.72
C GLY A 39 26.90 26.00 22.24
N LEU A 40 27.77 26.67 21.49
CA LEU A 40 27.51 27.12 20.10
C LEU A 40 28.51 26.61 19.04
N LEU A 41 29.42 25.70 19.37
CA LEU A 41 30.44 25.21 18.43
C LEU A 41 30.63 23.69 18.47
N SER A 42 29.55 22.91 18.37
CA SER A 42 29.64 21.62 17.65
C SER A 42 29.23 21.86 16.21
N ALA A 43 30.10 22.57 15.48
CA ALA A 43 29.99 22.66 14.03
C ALA A 43 30.05 21.25 13.45
N PHE A 44 28.90 20.64 13.14
CA PHE A 44 28.81 19.29 12.61
C PHE A 44 29.78 19.13 11.44
N ASN A 45 30.81 18.30 11.64
CA ASN A 45 31.89 18.10 10.70
C ASN A 45 31.60 16.84 9.89
N LEU A 46 31.00 17.00 8.71
CA LEU A 46 30.66 15.89 7.83
C LEU A 46 31.97 15.27 7.28
N PRO A 47 32.31 14.00 7.62
CA PRO A 47 33.52 13.37 7.09
C PRO A 47 33.42 13.15 5.59
N ASN A 48 34.57 12.93 4.94
CA ASN A 48 34.57 12.43 3.57
C ASN A 48 34.07 10.97 3.58
N PRO A 49 33.12 10.61 2.72
CA PRO A 49 32.72 9.22 2.58
C PRO A 49 33.88 8.33 2.11
N MET A 50 33.87 7.07 2.51
CA MET A 50 34.66 6.03 1.88
C MET A 50 33.94 5.58 0.60
N VAL A 51 34.69 5.34 -0.47
CA VAL A 51 34.17 5.00 -1.79
C VAL A 51 34.87 3.75 -2.31
N GLU A 52 34.07 2.75 -2.69
CA GLU A 52 34.52 1.53 -3.36
C GLU A 52 33.68 1.33 -4.62
N VAL A 53 34.28 0.78 -5.67
CA VAL A 53 33.67 0.65 -6.98
C VAL A 53 33.83 -0.77 -7.51
N HIS A 54 32.72 -1.37 -7.91
CA HIS A 54 32.69 -2.65 -8.60
C HIS A 54 31.90 -2.52 -9.91
N LYS A 55 32.60 -2.54 -11.05
CA LYS A 55 32.01 -2.36 -12.40
C LYS A 55 31.28 -1.02 -12.57
N SER A 56 29.96 -0.99 -12.39
CA SER A 56 29.14 0.23 -12.46
C SER A 56 28.52 0.59 -11.11
N GLU A 57 28.88 -0.13 -10.05
CA GLU A 57 28.31 0.02 -8.72
C GLU A 57 29.31 0.77 -7.84
N VAL A 58 28.86 1.87 -7.23
CA VAL A 58 29.60 2.67 -6.27
C VAL A 58 29.03 2.39 -4.88
N PHE A 59 29.85 1.86 -4.00
CA PHE A 59 29.57 1.66 -2.60
C PHE A 59 30.12 2.85 -1.83
N VAL A 60 29.26 3.49 -1.05
CA VAL A 60 29.59 4.70 -0.30
C VAL A 60 29.24 4.51 1.16
N SER A 61 30.11 4.98 2.04
CA SER A 61 29.84 4.94 3.48
C SER A 61 30.42 6.14 4.20
N LEU A 62 29.68 6.68 5.17
CA LEU A 62 30.25 7.68 6.08
C LEU A 62 30.99 6.97 7.22
N PRO A 63 32.29 7.28 7.45
CA PRO A 63 33.04 6.67 8.54
C PRO A 63 32.66 7.29 9.90
N GLY A 64 32.79 6.47 10.96
CA GLY A 64 32.55 6.89 12.34
C GLY A 64 31.09 6.85 12.80
N LYS A 65 30.88 7.07 14.10
CA LYS A 65 29.54 7.19 14.69
C LYS A 65 29.08 8.65 14.56
N LEU A 66 28.13 8.90 13.66
CA LEU A 66 27.56 10.23 13.45
C LEU A 66 26.22 10.35 14.18
N GLU A 67 26.20 11.16 15.24
CA GLU A 67 25.00 11.42 16.04
C GLU A 67 24.21 12.62 15.48
N GLY A 68 22.88 12.58 15.64
CA GLY A 68 21.98 13.65 15.17
C GLY A 68 21.75 13.71 13.66
N ILE A 69 22.05 12.63 12.91
CA ILE A 69 21.67 12.47 11.50
C ILE A 69 20.34 11.74 11.42
N GLN A 70 19.39 12.33 10.70
CA GLN A 70 18.11 11.71 10.36
C GLN A 70 18.18 10.94 9.03
N SER A 71 18.84 11.51 8.02
CA SER A 71 19.01 10.86 6.73
C SER A 71 20.19 11.41 5.95
N THR A 72 20.63 10.64 4.95
CA THR A 72 21.68 11.04 4.00
C THR A 72 21.31 10.69 2.56
N LEU A 73 21.69 11.57 1.65
CA LEU A 73 21.64 11.33 0.20
C LEU A 73 23.07 11.38 -0.34
N PHE A 74 23.45 10.34 -1.08
CA PHE A 74 24.69 10.30 -1.83
C PHE A 74 24.38 10.35 -3.32
N ARG A 75 25.03 11.27 -4.05
CA ARG A 75 24.98 11.35 -5.50
C ARG A 75 26.38 11.17 -6.06
N ALA A 76 26.57 10.17 -6.91
CA ALA A 76 27.83 9.93 -7.60
C ALA A 76 27.71 10.33 -9.08
N GLU A 77 28.74 10.99 -9.58
CA GLU A 77 28.88 11.43 -10.97
C GLU A 77 30.28 11.11 -11.45
N GLN A 78 30.41 10.38 -12.56
CA GLN A 78 31.71 10.23 -13.21
C GLN A 78 32.02 11.52 -13.99
N LEU A 79 33.18 12.11 -13.74
CA LEU A 79 33.65 13.30 -14.44
C LEU A 79 34.17 12.90 -15.82
N THR A 80 33.29 12.98 -16.80
CA THR A 80 33.62 12.88 -18.23
C THR A 80 33.16 14.16 -18.94
N GLU A 81 33.45 14.30 -20.23
CA GLU A 81 32.93 15.41 -21.04
C GLU A 81 31.39 15.36 -21.21
N GLU A 82 30.78 14.21 -20.91
CA GLU A 82 29.34 13.97 -21.00
C GLU A 82 28.69 13.79 -19.61
N CYS A 83 27.72 14.64 -19.24
CA CYS A 83 27.06 14.61 -17.92
C CYS A 83 26.11 13.40 -17.67
N ALA A 84 26.15 12.35 -18.51
CA ALA A 84 25.17 11.28 -18.51
C ALA A 84 25.41 10.18 -17.45
N ASN A 85 26.64 10.05 -16.93
CA ASN A 85 26.97 8.95 -16.01
C ASN A 85 26.88 9.35 -14.54
N ASN A 86 25.66 9.56 -14.04
CA ASN A 86 25.39 9.87 -12.63
C ASN A 86 24.14 9.14 -12.12
N ASN A 87 24.10 8.88 -10.81
CA ASN A 87 22.93 8.37 -10.09
C ASN A 87 23.06 8.71 -8.58
N TYR A 88 22.07 8.35 -7.77
CA TYR A 88 22.04 8.65 -6.34
C TYR A 88 21.45 7.48 -5.52
N THR A 89 21.61 7.57 -4.20
CA THR A 89 20.97 6.69 -3.22
C THR A 89 20.61 7.49 -1.98
N TYR A 90 19.54 7.08 -1.29
CA TYR A 90 19.02 7.74 -0.09
C TYR A 90 18.94 6.74 1.06
N ILE A 91 19.31 7.19 2.26
CA ILE A 91 19.39 6.35 3.46
C ILE A 91 18.74 7.11 4.62
N SER A 92 17.77 6.47 5.27
CA SER A 92 17.00 7.03 6.38
C SER A 92 17.38 6.45 7.75
N HIS A 93 18.35 5.54 7.82
CA HIS A 93 18.78 4.91 9.07
C HIS A 93 20.27 4.54 9.05
N SER A 94 20.88 4.45 10.23
CA SER A 94 22.26 3.97 10.41
C SER A 94 22.32 2.44 10.25
N PRO A 95 23.40 1.86 9.66
CA PRO A 95 24.64 2.50 9.25
C PRO A 95 24.50 3.28 7.94
N TRP A 96 25.16 4.45 7.85
CA TRP A 96 25.10 5.37 6.71
C TRP A 96 25.89 4.86 5.50
N LYS A 97 25.47 3.71 4.95
CA LYS A 97 26.09 3.01 3.83
C LYS A 97 25.09 2.77 2.70
N GLY A 98 25.48 3.09 1.47
CA GLY A 98 24.60 3.03 0.31
C GLY A 98 25.29 2.48 -0.91
N LYS A 99 24.48 2.00 -1.85
CA LYS A 99 24.92 1.52 -3.16
C LYS A 99 24.28 2.38 -4.24
N ILE A 100 25.09 2.86 -5.17
CA ILE A 100 24.69 3.67 -6.32
C ILE A 100 25.06 2.90 -7.59
N LYS A 101 24.10 2.60 -8.44
CA LYS A 101 24.35 1.94 -9.73
C LYS A 101 24.37 2.98 -10.84
N LEU A 102 25.54 3.24 -11.42
CA LEU A 102 25.67 4.15 -12.56
C LEU A 102 25.23 3.47 -13.87
N PRO A 103 24.71 4.23 -14.86
CA PRO A 103 24.32 3.71 -16.16
C PRO A 103 25.46 2.99 -16.92
N ASN A 104 26.67 3.56 -16.86
CA ASN A 104 27.84 3.04 -17.55
C ASN A 104 28.88 2.48 -16.58
N LYS A 105 29.72 1.55 -17.07
CA LYS A 105 30.86 1.02 -16.30
C LYS A 105 31.85 2.14 -16.00
N ILE A 106 32.38 2.13 -14.78
CA ILE A 106 33.42 3.05 -14.35
C ILE A 106 34.76 2.49 -14.81
N GLN A 107 35.53 3.29 -15.54
CA GLN A 107 36.85 2.91 -16.03
C GLN A 107 37.91 3.05 -14.94
N GLN A 108 39.05 2.39 -15.11
CA GLN A 108 40.22 2.61 -14.26
C GLN A 108 40.66 4.08 -14.36
N ASP A 109 41.15 4.65 -13.26
CA ASP A 109 41.58 6.05 -13.13
C ASP A 109 40.45 7.07 -13.38
N ALA A 110 39.20 6.61 -13.40
CA ALA A 110 38.05 7.49 -13.50
C ALA A 110 37.98 8.42 -12.29
N LYS A 111 37.62 9.67 -12.56
CA LYS A 111 37.32 10.65 -11.51
C LYS A 111 35.84 10.61 -11.18
N LEU A 112 35.52 10.40 -9.91
CA LEU A 112 34.16 10.34 -9.40
C LEU A 112 33.92 11.52 -8.47
N ARG A 113 32.95 12.39 -8.81
CA ARG A 113 32.44 13.41 -7.90
C ARG A 113 31.31 12.80 -7.07
N LEU A 114 31.43 12.91 -5.75
CA LEU A 114 30.43 12.47 -4.79
C LEU A 114 29.88 13.68 -4.04
N GLN A 115 28.58 13.91 -4.16
CA GLN A 115 27.87 14.89 -3.35
C GLN A 115 27.13 14.15 -2.22
N THR A 116 27.42 14.54 -0.98
CA THR A 116 26.80 14.00 0.23
C THR A 116 25.96 15.09 0.87
N LEU A 117 24.67 14.82 1.04
CA LEU A 117 23.75 15.67 1.79
C LEU A 117 23.30 14.94 3.04
N VAL A 118 23.42 15.59 4.19
CA VAL A 118 23.00 15.06 5.49
C VAL A 118 21.91 15.96 6.05
N VAL A 119 20.77 15.37 6.38
CA VAL A 119 19.68 16.00 7.12
C VAL A 119 19.85 15.66 8.59
N ARG A 120 19.89 16.69 9.44
CA ARG A 120 20.00 16.54 10.89
C ARG A 120 18.63 16.61 11.56
N GLU A 121 18.54 16.13 12.79
CA GLU A 121 17.28 16.10 13.58
C GLU A 121 16.60 17.46 13.75
N ASN A 122 17.37 18.56 13.69
CA ASN A 122 16.85 19.93 13.71
C ASN A 122 16.44 20.45 12.32
N ASN A 123 16.22 19.55 11.35
CA ASN A 123 15.98 19.85 9.94
C ASN A 123 17.09 20.66 9.23
N ALA A 124 18.27 20.81 9.85
CA ALA A 124 19.37 21.55 9.24
C ALA A 124 20.16 20.67 8.26
N ILE A 125 20.28 21.12 7.01
CA ILE A 125 20.98 20.40 5.94
C ILE A 125 22.45 20.81 5.90
N SER A 126 23.33 19.81 5.82
CA SER A 126 24.75 19.99 5.50
C SER A 126 25.07 19.26 4.20
N SER A 127 25.78 19.92 3.29
CA SER A 127 26.25 19.33 2.04
C SER A 127 27.76 19.35 1.97
N LYS A 128 28.34 18.27 1.44
CA LYS A 128 29.76 18.15 1.14
C LYS A 128 29.96 17.50 -0.22
N THR A 129 30.79 18.13 -1.06
CA THR A 129 31.18 17.59 -2.36
C THR A 129 32.64 17.19 -2.32
N SER A 130 32.93 15.93 -2.64
CA SER A 130 34.27 15.35 -2.66
C SER A 130 34.54 14.72 -4.03
N VAL A 131 35.80 14.70 -4.47
CA VAL A 131 36.20 14.08 -5.75
C VAL A 131 37.19 12.96 -5.45
N TYR A 132 37.02 11.83 -6.11
CA TYR A 132 37.82 10.61 -5.92
C TYR A 132 38.41 10.16 -7.26
N THR A 133 39.63 9.64 -7.23
CA THR A 133 40.24 8.87 -8.32
C THR A 133 40.13 7.39 -7.97
N ILE A 134 39.59 6.57 -8.88
CA ILE A 134 39.37 5.14 -8.64
C ILE A 134 40.62 4.36 -9.09
N ASP A 135 41.21 3.58 -8.17
CA ASP A 135 42.37 2.74 -8.46
C ASP A 135 42.02 1.40 -9.15
N ILE A 136 43.06 0.61 -9.47
CA ILE A 136 42.94 -0.71 -10.10
C ILE A 136 42.09 -1.71 -9.31
N ASN A 137 41.98 -1.54 -8.00
CA ASN A 137 41.24 -2.42 -7.11
C ASN A 137 39.80 -1.91 -6.90
N GLY A 138 39.43 -0.79 -7.52
CA GLY A 138 38.13 -0.15 -7.35
C GLY A 138 38.05 0.75 -6.11
N THR A 139 39.15 1.02 -5.42
CA THR A 139 39.13 1.88 -4.22
C THR A 139 39.23 3.35 -4.63
N GLY A 140 38.38 4.20 -4.05
CA GLY A 140 38.38 5.64 -4.32
C GLY A 140 39.34 6.41 -3.41
N HIS A 141 40.30 7.10 -4.00
CA HIS A 141 41.25 7.97 -3.31
C HIS A 141 40.88 9.44 -3.50
N LEU A 142 40.80 10.22 -2.43
CA LEU A 142 40.46 11.65 -2.48
C LEU A 142 41.43 12.42 -3.38
N ASP A 143 40.92 13.14 -4.38
CA ASP A 143 41.71 13.99 -5.26
C ASP A 143 42.00 15.34 -4.59
N ALA A 144 43.21 15.50 -4.04
CA ALA A 144 43.65 16.71 -3.34
C ALA A 144 43.70 17.97 -4.23
N LYS A 145 43.65 17.85 -5.56
CA LYS A 145 43.67 19.00 -6.49
C LYS A 145 42.30 19.66 -6.66
N HIS A 146 41.22 19.00 -6.25
CA HIS A 146 39.85 19.54 -6.33
C HIS A 146 39.35 19.86 -4.91
N PRO A 147 39.26 21.14 -4.50
CA PRO A 147 38.90 21.49 -3.14
C PRO A 147 37.49 20.99 -2.78
N THR A 148 37.41 20.31 -1.64
CA THR A 148 36.15 19.84 -1.06
C THR A 148 35.31 21.04 -0.61
N ALA A 149 34.16 21.27 -1.26
CA ALA A 149 33.27 22.36 -0.88
C ALA A 149 32.27 21.89 0.20
N ILE A 150 32.25 22.57 1.34
CA ILE A 150 31.28 22.34 2.42
C ILE A 150 30.31 23.52 2.44
N ARG A 151 29.01 23.25 2.27
CA ARG A 151 27.96 24.24 2.53
C ARG A 151 27.15 23.84 3.75
N LYS A 152 27.12 24.73 4.74
CA LYS A 152 26.31 24.60 5.96
C LYS A 152 25.07 25.50 5.82
N ASN A 153 23.94 25.05 6.36
CA ASN A 153 22.69 25.83 6.42
C ASN A 153 22.14 26.22 5.05
N ILE A 154 21.91 25.22 4.18
CA ILE A 154 21.22 25.45 2.90
C ILE A 154 19.75 25.79 3.21
N ASP A 155 19.31 26.99 2.80
CA ASP A 155 17.90 27.39 2.89
C ASP A 155 17.07 26.57 1.90
N PHE A 156 16.30 25.63 2.45
CA PHE A 156 15.43 24.73 1.71
C PHE A 156 14.34 25.48 0.94
N LYS A 157 13.86 26.60 1.48
CA LYS A 157 12.79 27.39 0.87
C LYS A 157 13.29 28.11 -0.37
N ALA A 158 14.46 28.74 -0.29
CA ALA A 158 15.13 29.34 -1.44
C ALA A 158 15.48 28.30 -2.51
N LEU A 159 15.87 27.09 -2.12
CA LEU A 159 16.18 26.01 -3.05
C LEU A 159 14.93 25.54 -3.82
N ILE A 160 13.79 25.40 -3.12
CA ILE A 160 12.50 25.04 -3.74
C ILE A 160 11.98 26.14 -4.65
N GLU A 161 12.12 27.42 -4.28
CA GLU A 161 11.66 28.55 -5.09
C GLU A 161 12.40 28.67 -6.43
N HIS A 162 13.64 28.20 -6.51
CA HIS A 162 14.44 28.21 -7.75
C HIS A 162 14.26 26.94 -8.59
N CYS A 163 13.66 25.89 -8.03
CA CYS A 163 13.21 24.73 -8.77
C CYS A 163 11.91 25.09 -9.50
N LYS A 164 12.00 25.48 -10.78
CA LYS A 164 10.79 25.51 -11.61
C LYS A 164 10.20 24.09 -11.61
N PRO A 165 8.97 23.87 -11.13
CA PRO A 165 8.35 22.57 -11.27
C PRO A 165 8.38 22.22 -12.75
N GLU A 166 8.96 21.07 -13.07
CA GLU A 166 8.77 20.45 -14.36
C GLU A 166 7.25 20.45 -14.57
N ILE A 167 6.76 21.08 -15.63
CA ILE A 167 5.38 20.88 -16.06
C ILE A 167 5.33 19.39 -16.33
N ILE A 168 4.81 18.62 -15.37
CA ILE A 168 4.46 17.23 -15.60
C ILE A 168 3.46 17.33 -16.74
N ARG A 169 3.88 16.99 -17.96
CA ARG A 169 2.91 16.55 -18.95
C ARG A 169 2.37 15.29 -18.31
N LEU A 170 1.26 15.44 -17.60
CA LEU A 170 0.55 14.32 -17.02
C LEU A 170 0.22 13.47 -18.23
N ASP A 171 0.87 12.31 -18.31
CA ASP A 171 0.59 11.37 -19.37
C ASP A 171 -0.92 11.14 -19.40
N GLU A 172 -1.47 10.99 -20.60
CA GLU A 172 -2.91 10.79 -20.75
C GLU A 172 -3.34 9.64 -19.85
N THR A 173 -4.32 9.91 -18.98
CA THR A 173 -4.78 8.89 -18.04
C THR A 173 -5.42 7.74 -18.81
N VAL A 174 -5.09 6.51 -18.40
CA VAL A 174 -5.80 5.31 -18.87
C VAL A 174 -7.08 5.07 -18.06
N THR A 175 -7.29 5.82 -16.97
CA THR A 175 -8.45 5.66 -16.10
C THR A 175 -9.74 6.08 -16.79
N GLU A 176 -10.66 5.13 -16.91
CA GLU A 176 -12.02 5.38 -17.39
C GLU A 176 -12.96 5.60 -16.21
N TYR A 177 -13.20 6.87 -15.86
CA TYR A 177 -14.19 7.29 -14.88
C TYR A 177 -15.08 8.40 -15.46
N ALA A 178 -16.40 8.22 -15.38
CA ALA A 178 -17.37 9.21 -15.80
C ALA A 178 -17.71 10.13 -14.62
N ASP A 179 -16.95 11.22 -14.47
CA ASP A 179 -17.24 12.23 -13.45
C ASP A 179 -18.61 12.88 -13.69
N PRO A 180 -19.49 12.98 -12.67
CA PRO A 180 -20.81 13.59 -12.81
C PRO A 180 -20.78 15.05 -13.30
N LYS A 181 -19.66 15.76 -13.12
CA LYS A 181 -19.47 17.15 -13.58
C LYS A 181 -18.72 17.23 -14.91
N GLY A 182 -18.41 16.10 -15.54
CA GLY A 182 -17.69 16.04 -16.81
C GLY A 182 -16.20 16.41 -16.70
N ARG A 183 -15.62 16.42 -15.49
CA ARG A 183 -14.20 16.71 -15.30
C ARG A 183 -13.34 15.61 -15.95
N LYS A 184 -12.33 16.03 -16.70
CA LYS A 184 -11.24 15.15 -17.15
C LYS A 184 -10.13 15.14 -16.10
N PHE A 185 -9.47 14.00 -15.98
CA PHE A 185 -8.42 13.80 -15.00
C PHE A 185 -7.08 13.57 -15.66
N SER A 186 -6.04 13.88 -14.90
CA SER A 186 -4.65 13.59 -15.20
C SER A 186 -4.13 12.45 -14.32
N SER A 187 -3.07 11.78 -14.77
CA SER A 187 -2.36 10.76 -13.99
C SER A 187 -2.03 11.25 -12.57
N GLY A 188 -2.22 10.42 -11.55
CA GLY A 188 -2.02 10.78 -10.14
C GLY A 188 -3.10 11.66 -9.49
N GLU A 189 -4.11 12.15 -10.22
CA GLU A 189 -5.18 12.96 -9.62
C GLU A 189 -6.17 12.10 -8.81
N LEU A 190 -6.60 12.62 -7.66
CA LEU A 190 -7.62 12.00 -6.81
C LEU A 190 -9.00 12.07 -7.48
N ILE A 191 -9.61 10.91 -7.74
CA ILE A 191 -10.90 10.78 -8.42
C ILE A 191 -12.04 10.34 -7.49
N PHE A 192 -11.70 9.74 -6.34
CA PHE A 192 -12.65 9.41 -5.29
C PHE A 192 -11.95 9.39 -3.93
N GLU A 193 -12.62 9.91 -2.91
CA GLU A 193 -12.17 9.85 -1.53
C GLU A 193 -13.36 9.67 -0.60
N ASP A 194 -13.17 8.83 0.42
CA ASP A 194 -14.02 8.80 1.60
C ASP A 194 -13.14 8.68 2.85
N ASN A 195 -13.18 9.71 3.70
CA ASN A 195 -12.47 9.76 4.99
C ASN A 195 -13.38 9.35 6.16
N PHE A 196 -14.59 8.85 5.88
CA PHE A 196 -15.57 8.39 6.86
C PHE A 196 -15.74 9.37 8.04
N SER A 197 -15.92 10.65 7.74
CA SER A 197 -15.96 11.69 8.77
C SER A 197 -17.14 11.51 9.71
N ASN A 198 -16.95 11.78 11.00
CA ASN A 198 -18.03 11.70 11.98
C ASN A 198 -19.25 12.53 11.55
N GLY A 199 -20.45 11.93 11.65
CA GLY A 199 -21.70 12.53 11.19
C GLY A 199 -22.06 12.25 9.73
N GLN A 200 -21.13 11.75 8.91
CA GLN A 200 -21.43 11.20 7.59
C GLN A 200 -22.34 9.97 7.74
N ARG A 201 -23.29 9.81 6.82
CA ARG A 201 -24.07 8.57 6.73
C ARG A 201 -23.43 7.69 5.68
N ILE A 202 -23.30 6.39 5.96
CA ILE A 202 -22.76 5.42 4.99
C ILE A 202 -23.48 5.52 3.63
N LYS A 203 -24.81 5.74 3.64
CA LYS A 203 -25.66 5.85 2.44
C LYS A 203 -25.37 7.05 1.51
N ASP A 204 -24.54 7.99 1.95
CA ASP A 204 -24.19 9.18 1.17
C ASP A 204 -23.26 8.76 0.00
N ASN A 205 -22.23 7.96 0.26
CA ASN A 205 -21.28 7.47 -0.75
C ASN A 205 -21.42 5.97 -1.07
N TRP A 206 -22.04 5.20 -0.18
CA TRP A 206 -22.11 3.74 -0.27
C TRP A 206 -23.54 3.23 -0.28
N LYS A 207 -23.73 2.00 -0.72
CA LYS A 207 -25.00 1.27 -0.65
C LYS A 207 -24.77 -0.10 -0.04
N HIS A 208 -25.60 -0.49 0.92
CA HIS A 208 -25.57 -1.84 1.47
C HIS A 208 -26.10 -2.86 0.47
N LYS A 209 -25.43 -4.01 0.40
CA LYS A 209 -25.99 -5.24 -0.19
C LYS A 209 -26.62 -6.02 0.97
N VAL A 210 -27.95 -5.98 1.06
CA VAL A 210 -28.71 -6.69 2.09
C VAL A 210 -29.14 -8.04 1.54
N VAL A 211 -28.55 -9.13 2.02
CA VAL A 211 -28.70 -10.46 1.41
C VAL A 211 -28.19 -11.54 2.36
N SER A 212 -28.79 -12.72 2.36
CA SER A 212 -28.23 -13.96 2.92
C SER A 212 -27.32 -14.61 1.89
N HIS A 213 -26.06 -14.88 2.25
CA HIS A 213 -25.18 -15.74 1.46
C HIS A 213 -25.20 -17.20 1.94
N CYS A 214 -25.97 -17.54 2.98
CA CYS A 214 -26.14 -18.90 3.48
C CYS A 214 -27.22 -19.64 2.67
N THR A 215 -27.01 -19.74 1.37
CA THR A 215 -28.01 -20.20 0.40
C THR A 215 -27.96 -21.69 0.11
N GLY A 216 -27.11 -22.45 0.81
CA GLY A 216 -26.79 -23.83 0.44
C GLY A 216 -25.75 -23.91 -0.70
N GLY A 217 -25.13 -25.09 -0.84
CA GLY A 217 -24.08 -25.35 -1.82
C GLY A 217 -22.65 -25.12 -1.29
N VAL A 218 -21.66 -25.47 -2.12
CA VAL A 218 -20.24 -25.52 -1.75
C VAL A 218 -19.63 -24.11 -1.55
N TYR A 219 -20.14 -23.12 -2.27
CA TYR A 219 -19.59 -21.75 -2.24
C TYR A 219 -20.39 -20.78 -1.36
N GLN A 220 -21.38 -21.28 -0.59
CA GLN A 220 -22.13 -20.44 0.33
C GLN A 220 -21.20 -19.82 1.37
N GLU A 221 -21.53 -18.62 1.83
CA GLU A 221 -20.91 -18.02 3.01
C GLU A 221 -21.89 -18.09 4.17
N TYR A 222 -21.42 -18.11 5.41
CA TYR A 222 -22.31 -18.36 6.55
C TYR A 222 -22.84 -17.06 7.17
N VAL A 223 -23.14 -16.05 6.35
CA VAL A 223 -23.47 -14.68 6.76
C VAL A 223 -24.75 -14.14 6.14
N ALA A 224 -25.49 -13.34 6.91
CA ALA A 224 -26.44 -12.38 6.40
C ALA A 224 -25.83 -10.97 6.43
N PHE A 225 -25.71 -10.35 5.25
CA PHE A 225 -25.36 -8.94 5.16
C PHE A 225 -26.61 -8.09 5.39
N VAL A 226 -26.51 -7.12 6.29
CA VAL A 226 -27.60 -6.23 6.69
C VAL A 226 -27.15 -4.76 6.66
N ALA A 227 -28.12 -3.85 6.69
CA ALA A 227 -27.89 -2.40 6.76
C ALA A 227 -28.05 -1.83 8.19
N ASP A 228 -28.16 -2.70 9.19
CA ASP A 228 -28.34 -2.30 10.58
C ASP A 228 -27.05 -1.62 11.11
N PRO A 229 -27.16 -0.42 11.72
CA PRO A 229 -26.03 0.31 12.30
C PRO A 229 -25.19 -0.48 13.31
N LYS A 230 -25.73 -1.57 13.90
CA LYS A 230 -24.97 -2.49 14.75
C LYS A 230 -23.78 -3.15 14.02
N TYR A 231 -23.89 -3.33 12.70
CA TYR A 231 -22.90 -4.06 11.88
C TYR A 231 -22.10 -3.17 10.94
N SER A 232 -22.58 -1.95 10.66
CA SER A 232 -21.79 -0.94 9.96
C SER A 232 -22.10 0.46 10.47
N TYR A 233 -21.09 1.15 10.97
CA TYR A 233 -21.23 2.50 11.49
C TYR A 233 -19.94 3.29 11.29
N ILE A 234 -20.06 4.62 11.36
CA ILE A 234 -18.92 5.52 11.33
C ILE A 234 -18.70 6.01 12.75
N ASP A 235 -17.48 5.84 13.26
CA ASP A 235 -17.06 6.28 14.58
C ASP A 235 -15.56 6.59 14.59
N HIS A 236 -15.17 7.64 15.33
CA HIS A 236 -13.80 8.17 15.37
C HIS A 236 -13.17 8.42 13.98
N ASN A 237 -13.98 8.96 13.05
CA ASN A 237 -13.64 9.18 11.65
C ASN A 237 -13.22 7.91 10.89
N LYS A 238 -13.79 6.76 11.24
CA LYS A 238 -13.51 5.47 10.57
C LYS A 238 -14.80 4.73 10.33
N LEU A 239 -14.85 3.98 9.24
CA LEU A 239 -15.88 2.99 9.01
C LEU A 239 -15.54 1.71 9.79
N HIS A 240 -16.49 1.27 10.60
CA HIS A 240 -16.43 -0.01 11.30
C HIS A 240 -17.41 -0.97 10.65
N ILE A 241 -16.93 -2.11 10.17
CA ILE A 241 -17.75 -3.23 9.70
C ILE A 241 -17.60 -4.37 10.69
N HIS A 242 -18.60 -4.54 11.55
CA HIS A 242 -18.61 -5.51 12.63
C HIS A 242 -19.40 -6.76 12.24
N ILE A 243 -18.93 -7.92 12.70
CA ILE A 243 -19.59 -9.20 12.51
C ILE A 243 -19.91 -9.83 13.87
N ALA A 244 -21.13 -10.34 14.02
CA ALA A 244 -21.54 -11.01 15.26
C ALA A 244 -22.39 -12.24 14.98
N LYS A 245 -22.35 -13.18 15.93
CA LYS A 245 -23.21 -14.36 15.92
C LYS A 245 -24.68 -13.94 15.89
N HIS A 246 -25.48 -14.67 15.13
CA HIS A 246 -26.92 -14.49 15.04
C HIS A 246 -27.61 -15.58 15.86
N GLU A 247 -28.26 -15.16 16.94
CA GLU A 247 -29.11 -16.01 17.75
C GLU A 247 -30.52 -16.01 17.14
N HIS A 248 -30.89 -17.15 16.57
CA HIS A 248 -32.22 -17.34 16.04
C HIS A 248 -33.20 -17.59 17.20
N ILE A 249 -34.28 -16.80 17.25
CA ILE A 249 -35.35 -17.00 18.23
C ILE A 249 -36.20 -18.19 17.78
N PRO A 250 -36.35 -19.25 18.60
CA PRO A 250 -37.16 -20.41 18.23
C PRO A 250 -38.59 -20.03 17.83
N GLY A 251 -39.04 -20.51 16.67
CA GLY A 251 -40.39 -20.25 16.14
C GLY A 251 -40.52 -18.98 15.31
N GLU A 252 -39.49 -18.13 15.25
CA GLU A 252 -39.50 -16.95 14.37
C GLU A 252 -39.21 -17.34 12.91
N ILE A 253 -39.77 -16.59 11.96
CA ILE A 253 -39.42 -16.70 10.55
C ILE A 253 -38.26 -15.76 10.27
N PHE A 254 -37.17 -16.27 9.68
CA PHE A 254 -36.08 -15.41 9.25
C PHE A 254 -36.47 -14.66 7.97
N ARG A 255 -36.47 -13.32 8.04
CA ARG A 255 -36.67 -12.43 6.88
C ARG A 255 -35.77 -11.19 7.00
N LEU A 256 -35.08 -10.84 5.92
CA LEU A 256 -34.25 -9.64 5.85
C LEU A 256 -35.09 -8.43 5.42
N LYS A 257 -35.14 -7.40 6.27
CA LYS A 257 -35.78 -6.13 5.95
C LYS A 257 -34.92 -5.34 4.94
N GLY A 258 -35.54 -4.86 3.87
CA GLY A 258 -34.85 -4.10 2.82
C GLY A 258 -33.86 -4.94 2.00
N CYS A 259 -34.14 -6.24 1.86
CA CYS A 259 -33.30 -7.15 1.09
C CYS A 259 -33.16 -6.71 -0.37
N THR A 260 -31.98 -6.96 -0.91
CA THR A 260 -31.58 -6.66 -2.28
C THR A 260 -31.16 -7.95 -2.96
N PRO A 261 -32.12 -8.84 -3.31
CA PRO A 261 -31.79 -10.11 -3.92
C PRO A 261 -31.05 -9.90 -5.24
N SER A 262 -30.25 -10.88 -5.60
CA SER A 262 -29.45 -10.83 -6.83
C SER A 262 -30.35 -10.93 -8.08
N ASN A 263 -31.48 -11.64 -7.98
CA ASN A 263 -32.59 -11.63 -8.93
C ASN A 263 -33.92 -11.98 -8.23
N PRO A 264 -35.10 -11.77 -8.86
CA PRO A 264 -36.39 -12.06 -8.23
C PRO A 264 -36.58 -13.52 -7.79
N ASP A 265 -36.05 -14.49 -8.54
CA ASP A 265 -36.20 -15.93 -8.24
C ASP A 265 -35.47 -16.33 -6.95
N LYS A 266 -34.48 -15.54 -6.54
CA LYS A 266 -33.70 -15.77 -5.33
C LYS A 266 -34.24 -15.09 -4.08
N GLU A 267 -35.32 -14.31 -4.19
CA GLU A 267 -35.93 -13.59 -3.07
C GLU A 267 -36.11 -14.51 -1.85
N ARG A 268 -36.70 -15.70 -2.03
CA ARG A 268 -36.93 -16.61 -0.90
C ARG A 268 -35.63 -17.09 -0.25
N LEU A 269 -34.61 -17.40 -1.05
CA LEU A 269 -33.36 -18.01 -0.61
C LEU A 269 -32.43 -16.98 0.05
N GLU A 270 -32.37 -15.78 -0.54
CA GLU A 270 -31.48 -14.70 -0.14
C GLU A 270 -32.13 -13.75 0.88
N CYS A 271 -33.46 -13.63 0.91
CA CYS A 271 -34.16 -12.67 1.74
C CYS A 271 -35.12 -13.32 2.76
N GLY A 272 -35.50 -14.56 2.54
CA GLY A 272 -36.55 -15.25 3.29
C GLY A 272 -37.95 -15.02 2.70
N PRO A 273 -39.00 -15.59 3.32
CA PRO A 273 -39.00 -16.22 4.62
C PRO A 273 -38.30 -17.59 4.64
N LEU A 274 -37.44 -17.82 5.63
CA LEU A 274 -36.88 -19.13 5.95
C LEU A 274 -37.48 -19.64 7.27
N THR A 275 -37.89 -20.91 7.29
CA THR A 275 -38.36 -21.58 8.51
C THR A 275 -37.17 -21.96 9.39
N PRO A 276 -37.37 -22.31 10.68
CA PRO A 276 -36.29 -22.75 11.57
C PRO A 276 -35.51 -23.99 11.08
N LEU A 277 -36.11 -24.78 10.18
CA LEU A 277 -35.47 -25.92 9.50
C LEU A 277 -34.62 -25.51 8.28
N GLY A 278 -34.71 -24.26 7.84
CA GLY A 278 -33.94 -23.72 6.73
C GLY A 278 -32.51 -23.32 7.13
N ASN A 279 -31.69 -23.00 6.13
CA ASN A 279 -30.31 -22.52 6.32
C ASN A 279 -30.31 -21.06 6.80
N ILE A 280 -30.64 -20.85 8.06
CA ILE A 280 -30.57 -19.52 8.69
C ILE A 280 -29.09 -19.15 8.91
N PRO A 281 -28.63 -17.99 8.38
CA PRO A 281 -27.25 -17.57 8.56
C PRO A 281 -26.87 -17.48 10.04
N PRO A 282 -25.78 -18.14 10.47
CA PRO A 282 -25.35 -18.13 11.87
C PRO A 282 -24.66 -16.83 12.29
N VAL A 283 -24.36 -15.91 11.35
CA VAL A 283 -23.80 -14.59 11.66
C VAL A 283 -24.48 -13.48 10.85
N ARG A 284 -24.42 -12.27 11.39
CA ARG A 284 -24.80 -11.03 10.71
C ARG A 284 -23.59 -10.10 10.60
N SER A 285 -23.50 -9.41 9.47
CA SER A 285 -22.43 -8.46 9.15
C SER A 285 -22.93 -7.42 8.15
N ALA A 286 -22.03 -6.61 7.60
CA ALA A 286 -22.34 -5.69 6.51
C ALA A 286 -21.40 -5.86 5.32
N LYS A 287 -21.94 -5.55 4.13
CA LYS A 287 -21.21 -5.43 2.87
C LYS A 287 -21.78 -4.23 2.12
N ILE A 288 -20.90 -3.34 1.70
CA ILE A 288 -21.25 -2.09 1.04
C ILE A 288 -20.51 -1.95 -0.28
N HIS A 289 -21.17 -1.31 -1.24
CA HIS A 289 -20.63 -0.99 -2.55
C HIS A 289 -20.60 0.51 -2.75
N SER A 290 -19.63 1.04 -3.50
CA SER A 290 -19.69 2.44 -3.93
C SER A 290 -21.00 2.70 -4.69
N LYS A 291 -21.66 3.81 -4.36
CA LYS A 291 -23.02 4.10 -4.83
C LYS A 291 -23.03 4.89 -6.13
N HIS A 292 -22.21 5.94 -6.20
CA HIS A 292 -22.14 6.88 -7.33
C HIS A 292 -20.75 6.90 -7.99
N PHE A 293 -19.90 5.93 -7.64
CA PHE A 293 -18.54 5.84 -8.13
C PHE A 293 -18.27 4.44 -8.69
N SER A 294 -17.84 4.39 -9.94
CA SER A 294 -17.39 3.19 -10.63
C SER A 294 -16.34 3.58 -11.66
N PHE A 295 -15.23 2.87 -11.72
CA PHE A 295 -14.07 3.26 -12.54
C PHE A 295 -13.45 2.02 -13.17
N LYS A 296 -12.68 2.21 -14.24
CA LYS A 296 -11.84 1.18 -14.84
C LYS A 296 -10.41 1.70 -14.92
N TYR A 297 -9.49 0.89 -14.42
CA TYR A 297 -8.09 1.22 -14.20
C TYR A 297 -7.86 2.38 -13.22
N GLY A 298 -6.93 2.21 -12.29
CA GLY A 298 -6.67 3.20 -11.25
C GLY A 298 -5.86 2.62 -10.10
N ARG A 299 -5.37 3.51 -9.24
CA ARG A 299 -4.73 3.14 -7.99
C ARG A 299 -5.71 3.33 -6.84
N VAL A 300 -6.06 2.25 -6.18
CA VAL A 300 -6.92 2.22 -4.99
C VAL A 300 -6.05 2.07 -3.77
N GLU A 301 -6.21 2.96 -2.81
CA GLU A 301 -5.54 2.93 -1.51
C GLU A 301 -6.59 2.85 -0.41
N ILE A 302 -6.49 1.82 0.42
CA ILE A 302 -7.41 1.58 1.54
C ILE A 302 -6.57 1.46 2.80
N ARG A 303 -6.69 2.44 3.69
CA ARG A 303 -6.05 2.37 5.00
C ARG A 303 -6.99 1.64 5.96
N ALA A 304 -6.60 0.43 6.39
CA ALA A 304 -7.46 -0.41 7.20
C ALA A 304 -6.70 -1.21 8.27
N LEU A 305 -7.44 -1.65 9.28
CA LEU A 305 -7.05 -2.61 10.30
C LEU A 305 -7.86 -3.89 10.07
N MET A 306 -7.18 -5.00 9.76
CA MET A 306 -7.85 -6.26 9.43
C MET A 306 -8.52 -6.89 10.67
N PRO A 307 -9.60 -7.66 10.48
CA PRO A 307 -10.23 -8.41 11.57
C PRO A 307 -9.32 -9.51 12.10
N LYS A 308 -9.56 -9.94 13.35
CA LYS A 308 -8.92 -11.12 13.96
C LYS A 308 -9.96 -12.05 14.56
N GLY A 309 -10.02 -13.25 14.04
CA GLY A 309 -10.97 -14.29 14.40
C GLY A 309 -10.99 -15.38 13.35
N ASP A 310 -11.05 -16.63 13.79
CA ASP A 310 -11.09 -17.77 12.89
C ASP A 310 -12.28 -17.69 11.94
N TRP A 311 -12.02 -18.01 10.67
CA TRP A 311 -12.98 -18.00 9.56
C TRP A 311 -13.48 -16.62 9.14
N LEU A 312 -12.91 -15.53 9.66
CA LEU A 312 -13.26 -14.18 9.19
C LEU A 312 -12.58 -13.85 7.86
N PHE A 313 -13.33 -13.29 6.93
CA PHE A 313 -12.84 -12.88 5.61
C PHE A 313 -13.25 -11.43 5.29
N PRO A 314 -12.30 -10.49 5.21
CA PRO A 314 -12.59 -9.12 4.80
C PRO A 314 -12.71 -9.01 3.28
N TYR A 315 -13.66 -8.20 2.81
CA TYR A 315 -13.74 -7.75 1.43
C TYR A 315 -13.09 -6.38 1.34
N LEU A 316 -11.88 -6.30 0.78
CA LEU A 316 -11.36 -5.10 0.14
C LEU A 316 -11.23 -5.44 -1.35
N ALA A 317 -12.25 -5.08 -2.13
CA ALA A 317 -12.38 -5.62 -3.48
C ALA A 317 -12.92 -4.62 -4.50
N LEU A 318 -12.63 -4.91 -5.77
CA LEU A 318 -13.27 -4.31 -6.93
C LEU A 318 -14.20 -5.35 -7.54
N GLN A 319 -15.44 -4.95 -7.80
CA GLN A 319 -16.44 -5.81 -8.43
C GLN A 319 -17.07 -5.12 -9.64
N PRO A 320 -17.14 -5.79 -10.81
CA PRO A 320 -17.69 -5.20 -12.02
C PRO A 320 -19.13 -4.65 -11.85
N LYS A 321 -19.42 -3.55 -12.56
CA LYS A 321 -20.69 -2.82 -12.50
C LYS A 321 -21.80 -3.52 -13.28
N LYS A 322 -21.50 -4.09 -14.46
CA LYS A 322 -22.44 -4.86 -15.29
C LYS A 322 -22.03 -6.33 -15.41
N LYS A 323 -22.39 -7.10 -14.40
CA LYS A 323 -22.93 -8.44 -14.63
C LYS A 323 -24.30 -8.50 -14.00
N SER A 324 -25.30 -9.00 -14.74
CA SER A 324 -26.53 -9.44 -14.14
C SER A 324 -26.13 -10.38 -13.02
N SER A 325 -26.41 -9.98 -11.78
CA SER A 325 -26.20 -10.78 -10.59
C SER A 325 -27.20 -11.93 -10.59
N ALA A 326 -27.22 -12.76 -11.63
CA ALA A 326 -28.05 -13.95 -11.60
C ALA A 326 -27.61 -14.85 -10.43
N ASN A 327 -26.35 -14.74 -9.97
CA ASN A 327 -25.84 -15.45 -8.82
C ASN A 327 -24.84 -14.62 -7.99
N ASN A 328 -24.59 -15.00 -6.72
CA ASN A 328 -23.55 -14.45 -5.84
C ASN A 328 -22.10 -14.73 -6.35
N PHE A 329 -21.97 -15.06 -7.63
CA PHE A 329 -20.79 -15.54 -8.35
C PHE A 329 -20.35 -14.43 -9.30
N VAL A 330 -19.58 -13.49 -8.79
CA VAL A 330 -19.12 -12.32 -9.55
C VAL A 330 -17.60 -12.27 -9.49
N ASP A 331 -16.98 -11.95 -10.62
CA ASP A 331 -15.54 -11.76 -10.73
C ASP A 331 -15.10 -10.64 -9.77
N GLN A 332 -13.95 -10.80 -9.13
CA GLN A 332 -13.47 -9.84 -8.13
C GLN A 332 -11.95 -9.68 -8.21
N ILE A 333 -11.48 -8.44 -8.14
CA ILE A 333 -10.09 -8.14 -7.76
C ILE A 333 -10.10 -7.93 -6.25
N ARG A 334 -9.27 -8.66 -5.50
CA ARG A 334 -9.32 -8.69 -4.03
C ARG A 334 -7.94 -8.44 -3.44
N LEU A 335 -7.91 -7.77 -2.30
CA LEU A 335 -6.74 -7.69 -1.45
C LEU A 335 -7.17 -8.02 -0.02
N TYR A 336 -6.62 -9.08 0.58
CA TYR A 336 -7.09 -9.54 1.88
C TYR A 336 -6.00 -10.23 2.70
N ALA A 337 -6.17 -10.17 4.01
CA ALA A 337 -5.59 -11.10 4.97
C ALA A 337 -6.75 -11.75 5.73
N ARG A 338 -6.68 -13.07 5.96
CA ARG A 338 -7.73 -13.77 6.71
C ARG A 338 -7.66 -13.40 8.18
N GLY A 339 -8.76 -13.57 8.93
CA GLY A 339 -8.75 -13.25 10.36
C GLY A 339 -8.14 -14.34 11.25
N ASN A 340 -7.87 -15.53 10.73
CA ASN A 340 -7.33 -16.63 11.53
C ASN A 340 -6.00 -16.24 12.18
N ALA A 341 -5.81 -16.63 13.44
CA ALA A 341 -4.51 -16.48 14.10
C ALA A 341 -3.48 -17.50 13.58
N PHE A 342 -3.98 -18.69 13.21
CA PHE A 342 -3.19 -19.77 12.64
C PHE A 342 -4.03 -20.58 11.67
N LEU A 343 -3.51 -20.72 10.45
CA LEU A 343 -4.15 -21.39 9.32
C LEU A 343 -3.07 -21.63 8.27
N GLN A 344 -3.02 -22.84 7.73
CA GLN A 344 -2.04 -23.21 6.71
C GLN A 344 -2.68 -23.93 5.53
N ASP A 345 -2.02 -23.85 4.38
CA ASP A 345 -2.30 -24.74 3.26
C ASP A 345 -1.69 -26.14 3.48
N ARG A 346 -2.01 -27.05 2.56
CA ARG A 346 -1.48 -28.43 2.58
C ARG A 346 0.05 -28.52 2.40
N GLN A 347 0.71 -27.43 2.02
CA GLN A 347 2.17 -27.31 1.90
C GLN A 347 2.81 -26.62 3.13
N LEU A 348 2.04 -26.39 4.20
CA LEU A 348 2.46 -25.74 5.44
C LEU A 348 2.77 -24.24 5.31
N ASN A 349 2.43 -23.61 4.19
CA ASN A 349 2.52 -22.16 4.05
C ASN A 349 1.46 -21.48 4.92
N SER A 350 1.80 -20.34 5.50
CA SER A 350 0.84 -19.56 6.27
C SER A 350 -0.26 -19.00 5.35
N PHE A 351 -1.51 -19.31 5.70
CA PHE A 351 -2.74 -18.81 5.06
C PHE A 351 -3.57 -17.97 6.03
N ASP A 352 -3.00 -17.66 7.18
CA ASP A 352 -3.61 -16.90 8.27
C ASP A 352 -3.42 -15.39 8.10
N GLY A 353 -3.79 -14.62 9.13
CA GLY A 353 -3.74 -13.17 9.09
C GLY A 353 -2.35 -12.55 9.09
N ARG A 354 -1.28 -13.36 9.03
CA ARG A 354 0.09 -12.90 8.75
C ARG A 354 0.43 -12.95 7.26
N SER A 355 -0.41 -13.56 6.43
CA SER A 355 -0.23 -13.63 4.98
C SER A 355 -1.17 -12.69 4.27
N LEU A 356 -0.62 -11.91 3.36
CA LEU A 356 -1.36 -10.99 2.50
C LEU A 356 -1.56 -11.61 1.13
N PHE A 357 -2.77 -11.53 0.62
CA PHE A 357 -3.14 -12.03 -0.69
C PHE A 357 -3.63 -10.89 -1.57
N GLY A 358 -3.10 -10.83 -2.79
CA GLY A 358 -3.68 -10.09 -3.90
C GLY A 358 -4.25 -11.08 -4.89
N SER A 359 -5.52 -10.98 -5.24
CA SER A 359 -6.20 -11.98 -6.07
C SER A 359 -7.09 -11.41 -7.15
N ALA A 360 -7.25 -12.18 -8.22
CA ALA A 360 -8.24 -12.01 -9.27
C ALA A 360 -9.08 -13.30 -9.33
N LEU A 361 -10.26 -13.23 -8.72
CA LEU A 361 -11.25 -14.30 -8.73
C LEU A 361 -12.08 -14.22 -10.02
N VAL A 362 -12.10 -15.30 -10.78
CA VAL A 362 -12.86 -15.41 -12.03
C VAL A 362 -13.84 -16.56 -11.95
N TRP A 363 -15.10 -16.29 -12.28
CA TRP A 363 -16.15 -17.30 -12.40
C TRP A 363 -16.31 -17.76 -13.84
N ASN A 364 -16.42 -19.08 -13.98
CA ASN A 364 -16.87 -19.70 -15.21
C ASN A 364 -18.38 -19.91 -15.15
N ALA A 365 -19.11 -18.83 -15.46
CA ALA A 365 -20.56 -18.81 -15.41
C ALA A 365 -21.23 -19.62 -16.55
N GLU A 366 -20.48 -20.01 -17.59
CA GLU A 366 -21.03 -20.57 -18.82
C GLU A 366 -21.04 -22.11 -18.83
N THR A 367 -20.27 -22.80 -17.99
CA THR A 367 -20.13 -24.26 -18.06
C THR A 367 -20.44 -25.02 -16.76
N ASP A 368 -19.88 -24.62 -15.62
CA ASP A 368 -19.90 -25.47 -14.41
C ASP A 368 -20.07 -24.70 -13.08
N MET A 369 -20.26 -23.38 -13.15
CA MET A 369 -20.28 -22.47 -11.99
C MET A 369 -19.06 -22.63 -11.08
N ARG A 370 -17.93 -23.13 -11.59
CA ARG A 370 -16.67 -23.14 -10.84
C ARG A 370 -16.04 -21.77 -10.91
N HIS A 371 -15.15 -21.53 -9.96
CA HIS A 371 -14.28 -20.37 -9.96
C HIS A 371 -12.83 -20.81 -9.99
N THR A 372 -12.00 -19.91 -10.50
CA THR A 372 -10.56 -19.98 -10.34
C THR A 372 -10.10 -18.71 -9.65
N ASP A 373 -9.35 -18.84 -8.58
CA ASP A 373 -8.73 -17.72 -7.88
C ASP A 373 -7.26 -17.65 -8.24
N TYR A 374 -6.88 -16.64 -9.02
CA TYR A 374 -5.50 -16.36 -9.36
C TYR A 374 -4.95 -15.42 -8.30
N TRP A 375 -3.96 -15.85 -7.52
CA TRP A 375 -3.46 -15.06 -6.41
C TRP A 375 -1.93 -15.02 -6.36
N VAL A 376 -1.45 -13.93 -5.77
CA VAL A 376 -0.08 -13.74 -5.30
C VAL A 376 -0.15 -13.56 -3.79
N MET A 377 0.87 -14.06 -3.09
CA MET A 377 0.92 -14.01 -1.63
C MET A 377 2.28 -13.53 -1.17
N SER A 378 2.27 -12.78 -0.08
CA SER A 378 3.46 -12.48 0.70
C SER A 378 3.16 -12.77 2.17
N ALA A 379 4.04 -13.53 2.81
CA ALA A 379 4.02 -13.68 4.25
C ALA A 379 4.71 -12.45 4.86
N ASN A 380 4.12 -11.89 5.91
CA ASN A 380 4.72 -10.78 6.64
C ASN A 380 6.07 -11.21 7.23
N GLU A 381 7.16 -10.52 6.85
CA GLU A 381 8.53 -10.82 7.31
C GLU A 381 8.67 -10.68 8.83
N ASP A 382 7.93 -9.74 9.43
CA ASP A 382 7.91 -9.52 10.88
C ASP A 382 6.96 -10.49 11.62
N ALA A 383 6.30 -11.40 10.89
CA ALA A 383 5.36 -12.40 11.40
C ALA A 383 4.17 -11.83 12.21
N HIS A 384 3.90 -10.53 12.14
CA HIS A 384 2.76 -9.92 12.81
C HIS A 384 1.48 -10.06 11.98
N HIS A 385 0.37 -10.36 12.67
CA HIS A 385 -0.95 -10.37 12.06
C HIS A 385 -1.33 -8.94 11.62
N PHE A 386 -1.92 -8.79 10.44
CA PHE A 386 -2.41 -7.51 9.87
C PHE A 386 -3.57 -6.84 10.66
N SER A 387 -3.88 -7.36 11.86
CA SER A 387 -4.87 -6.83 12.80
C SER A 387 -4.22 -6.13 14.00
N HIS A 388 -2.89 -6.03 14.02
CA HIS A 388 -2.16 -5.27 15.03
C HIS A 388 -2.23 -3.77 14.75
N ASP A 389 -1.93 -3.36 13.52
CA ASP A 389 -1.83 -1.95 13.13
C ASP A 389 -2.58 -1.64 11.83
N PHE A 390 -2.82 -0.35 11.58
CA PHE A 390 -3.36 0.12 10.31
C PHE A 390 -2.29 0.07 9.23
N HIS A 391 -2.65 -0.52 8.09
CA HIS A 391 -1.81 -0.61 6.91
C HIS A 391 -2.48 0.01 5.69
N ASP A 392 -1.67 0.48 4.75
CA ASP A 392 -2.13 1.05 3.48
C ASP A 392 -2.14 -0.04 2.40
N TYR A 393 -3.32 -0.64 2.18
CA TYR A 393 -3.54 -1.68 1.19
C TYR A 393 -3.78 -1.06 -0.18
N THR A 394 -2.91 -1.37 -1.14
CA THR A 394 -2.94 -0.75 -2.47
C THR A 394 -3.20 -1.76 -3.57
N ILE A 395 -4.16 -1.46 -4.44
CA ILE A 395 -4.39 -2.15 -5.72
C ILE A 395 -4.12 -1.15 -6.84
N ILE A 396 -3.14 -1.42 -7.70
CA ILE A 396 -2.91 -0.65 -8.94
C ILE A 396 -3.40 -1.52 -10.07
N TRP A 397 -4.57 -1.20 -10.59
CA TRP A 397 -5.21 -1.93 -11.68
C TRP A 397 -4.92 -1.22 -13.00
N MET A 398 -4.10 -1.86 -13.85
CA MET A 398 -3.72 -1.38 -15.17
C MET A 398 -4.31 -2.29 -16.27
N PRO A 399 -4.25 -1.87 -17.54
CA PRO A 399 -4.73 -2.70 -18.66
C PRO A 399 -4.00 -4.04 -18.82
N ASP A 400 -2.72 -4.10 -18.46
CA ASP A 400 -1.81 -5.22 -18.72
C ASP A 400 -1.37 -5.98 -17.45
N GLN A 401 -1.66 -5.45 -16.26
CA GLN A 401 -1.43 -6.13 -14.99
C GLN A 401 -2.24 -5.52 -13.83
N ILE A 402 -2.39 -6.29 -12.75
CA ILE A 402 -2.87 -5.82 -11.45
C ILE A 402 -1.71 -5.95 -10.46
N VAL A 403 -1.26 -4.84 -9.88
CA VAL A 403 -0.17 -4.79 -8.90
C VAL A 403 -0.74 -4.58 -7.50
N PHE A 404 -0.18 -5.30 -6.52
CA PHE A 404 -0.56 -5.20 -5.13
C PHE A 404 0.60 -4.69 -4.27
N LYS A 405 0.29 -3.74 -3.38
CA LYS A 405 1.24 -3.20 -2.40
C LYS A 405 0.61 -3.15 -1.01
N VAL A 406 1.47 -3.16 0.00
CA VAL A 406 1.12 -2.82 1.39
C VAL A 406 2.16 -1.87 1.94
N ASP A 407 1.72 -0.77 2.55
CA ASP A 407 2.58 0.29 3.08
C ASP A 407 3.61 0.80 2.05
N GLY A 408 3.14 0.95 0.80
CA GLY A 408 3.96 1.36 -0.35
C GLY A 408 4.91 0.29 -0.91
N LYS A 409 5.07 -0.86 -0.23
CA LYS A 409 5.93 -1.97 -0.68
C LYS A 409 5.20 -2.91 -1.61
N PHE A 410 5.79 -3.17 -2.77
CA PHE A 410 5.32 -4.18 -3.71
C PHE A 410 5.41 -5.59 -3.11
N PHE A 411 4.37 -6.40 -3.28
CA PHE A 411 4.41 -7.81 -2.87
C PHE A 411 3.94 -8.79 -3.94
N GLY A 412 3.30 -8.34 -5.02
CA GLY A 412 2.96 -9.22 -6.13
C GLY A 412 2.16 -8.54 -7.24
N ALA A 413 2.08 -9.23 -8.38
CA ALA A 413 1.31 -8.79 -9.54
C ALA A 413 0.68 -9.97 -10.29
N ILE A 414 -0.44 -9.70 -10.95
CA ILE A 414 -1.11 -10.61 -11.89
C ILE A 414 -1.07 -9.98 -13.27
N SER A 415 -0.35 -10.60 -14.21
CA SER A 415 -0.18 -10.12 -15.59
C SER A 415 -0.75 -11.09 -16.65
N ASN A 416 -1.50 -12.11 -16.22
CA ASN A 416 -2.12 -13.07 -17.13
C ASN A 416 -3.24 -12.39 -17.94
N SER A 417 -3.04 -12.21 -19.24
CA SER A 417 -3.99 -11.53 -20.15
C SER A 417 -5.38 -12.17 -20.18
N SER A 418 -5.48 -13.49 -20.04
CA SER A 418 -6.77 -14.20 -20.00
C SER A 418 -7.56 -13.82 -18.75
N VAL A 419 -6.88 -13.66 -17.61
CA VAL A 419 -7.50 -13.20 -16.35
C VAL A 419 -7.90 -11.73 -16.47
N LEU A 420 -7.01 -10.87 -16.96
CA LEU A 420 -7.25 -9.43 -17.07
C LEU A 420 -8.41 -9.10 -18.01
N SER A 421 -8.57 -9.85 -19.10
CA SER A 421 -9.69 -9.69 -20.05
C SER A 421 -11.07 -9.85 -19.41
N ARG A 422 -11.16 -10.49 -18.24
CA ARG A 422 -12.41 -10.64 -17.46
C ARG A 422 -12.83 -9.36 -16.76
N PHE A 423 -11.89 -8.44 -16.55
CA PHE A 423 -12.09 -7.14 -15.93
C PHE A 423 -12.00 -6.02 -16.98
N ASN A 424 -12.88 -6.08 -18.00
CA ASN A 424 -12.87 -5.12 -19.12
C ASN A 424 -13.89 -3.98 -18.98
N GLU A 425 -14.61 -3.92 -17.86
CA GLU A 425 -15.65 -2.94 -17.55
C GLU A 425 -15.38 -2.20 -16.23
N GLN A 426 -16.12 -1.12 -15.97
CA GLN A 426 -16.00 -0.38 -14.71
C GLN A 426 -16.36 -1.26 -13.51
N CYS A 427 -15.57 -1.16 -12.44
CA CYS A 427 -15.82 -1.80 -11.17
C CYS A 427 -16.30 -0.79 -10.12
N ASN A 428 -17.13 -1.28 -9.19
CA ASN A 428 -17.44 -0.62 -7.93
C ASN A 428 -16.41 -1.03 -6.87
N LEU A 429 -16.15 -0.15 -5.91
CA LEU A 429 -15.47 -0.51 -4.67
C LEU A 429 -16.40 -1.35 -3.80
N VAL A 430 -15.86 -2.36 -3.12
CA VAL A 430 -16.59 -3.27 -2.23
C VAL A 430 -15.85 -3.41 -0.92
N LEU A 431 -16.55 -3.08 0.17
CA LEU A 431 -16.05 -3.19 1.54
C LEU A 431 -17.00 -4.09 2.35
N GLY A 432 -16.48 -5.02 3.15
CA GLY A 432 -17.33 -5.94 3.90
C GLY A 432 -16.57 -6.92 4.77
N LEU A 433 -17.30 -7.68 5.58
CA LEU A 433 -16.72 -8.73 6.43
C LEU A 433 -17.63 -9.96 6.44
N SER A 434 -17.12 -11.13 6.08
CA SER A 434 -17.87 -12.39 6.06
C SER A 434 -17.25 -13.44 6.99
N ALA A 435 -17.96 -14.57 7.12
CA ALA A 435 -17.53 -15.73 7.87
C ALA A 435 -17.62 -17.00 7.02
N GLY A 436 -16.52 -17.74 6.97
CA GLY A 436 -16.37 -18.99 6.26
C GLY A 436 -16.58 -18.88 4.75
N GLY A 437 -17.06 -19.97 4.18
CA GLY A 437 -17.38 -20.13 2.76
C GLY A 437 -16.29 -20.77 1.91
N GLY A 438 -16.73 -21.50 0.89
CA GLY A 438 -15.86 -22.35 0.07
C GLY A 438 -14.83 -21.59 -0.76
N MET A 439 -15.15 -20.37 -1.20
CA MET A 439 -14.20 -19.54 -1.94
C MET A 439 -13.13 -18.90 -1.05
N ASN A 440 -13.48 -18.64 0.20
CA ASN A 440 -12.62 -17.92 1.15
C ASN A 440 -11.73 -18.90 1.90
N PHE A 441 -12.27 -20.10 2.15
CA PHE A 441 -11.66 -21.20 2.90
C PHE A 441 -11.88 -22.52 2.18
N ASP A 442 -11.14 -22.70 1.07
CA ASP A 442 -11.24 -23.84 0.18
C ASP A 442 -10.77 -25.14 0.87
N ASP A 443 -11.58 -26.20 0.74
CA ASP A 443 -11.31 -27.52 1.33
C ASP A 443 -10.09 -28.19 0.69
N ASP A 444 -9.79 -27.87 -0.57
CA ASP A 444 -8.70 -28.45 -1.34
C ASP A 444 -7.36 -27.74 -1.15
N VAL A 445 -7.39 -26.48 -0.73
CA VAL A 445 -6.19 -25.68 -0.46
C VAL A 445 -5.74 -25.82 0.99
N LEU A 446 -6.66 -25.76 1.94
CA LEU A 446 -6.34 -25.72 3.37
C LEU A 446 -5.95 -27.10 3.93
N MET A 447 -5.14 -27.11 5.00
CA MET A 447 -4.81 -28.33 5.73
C MET A 447 -6.07 -29.06 6.19
N LYS A 448 -6.12 -30.38 5.95
CA LYS A 448 -7.29 -31.21 6.26
C LYS A 448 -7.61 -31.18 7.75
N GLU A 449 -6.59 -31.21 8.59
CA GLU A 449 -6.70 -31.24 10.06
C GLU A 449 -7.27 -29.93 10.62
N GLN A 450 -7.02 -28.81 9.94
CA GLN A 450 -7.50 -27.49 10.35
C GLN A 450 -8.87 -27.15 9.78
N LYS A 451 -9.19 -27.67 8.59
CA LYS A 451 -10.42 -27.39 7.86
C LYS A 451 -11.34 -28.61 7.83
N VAL A 452 -11.06 -29.59 6.96
CA VAL A 452 -11.96 -30.72 6.66
C VAL A 452 -12.34 -31.54 7.90
N ALA A 453 -11.40 -31.74 8.84
CA ALA A 453 -11.64 -32.45 10.10
C ALA A 453 -12.59 -31.68 11.04
N LYS A 454 -12.70 -30.35 10.88
CA LYS A 454 -13.67 -29.52 11.60
C LYS A 454 -14.98 -29.40 10.83
N TYR A 455 -14.93 -28.96 9.57
CA TYR A 455 -16.05 -28.97 8.63
C TYR A 455 -15.57 -28.83 7.17
N SER A 456 -16.31 -29.47 6.25
CA SER A 456 -16.15 -29.28 4.80
C SER A 456 -17.30 -28.42 4.26
N ASN A 457 -16.99 -27.57 3.28
CA ASN A 457 -17.98 -26.78 2.57
C ASN A 457 -18.90 -27.64 1.68
N SER A 458 -18.47 -28.84 1.32
CA SER A 458 -19.24 -29.79 0.49
C SER A 458 -20.20 -30.68 1.28
N PHE A 459 -20.21 -30.60 2.62
CA PHE A 459 -21.14 -31.38 3.43
C PHE A 459 -22.59 -30.88 3.27
N PRO A 460 -23.59 -31.78 3.11
CA PRO A 460 -25.00 -31.39 2.99
C PRO A 460 -25.49 -30.49 4.14
N ASN A 461 -24.94 -30.66 5.35
CA ASN A 461 -25.27 -29.90 6.55
C ASN A 461 -24.17 -28.90 6.96
N ALA A 462 -23.35 -28.41 6.02
CA ALA A 462 -22.22 -27.54 6.33
C ALA A 462 -22.60 -26.29 7.15
N ALA A 463 -23.76 -25.67 6.87
CA ALA A 463 -24.25 -24.52 7.63
C ALA A 463 -24.54 -24.84 9.11
N LYS A 464 -25.11 -26.02 9.38
CA LYS A 464 -25.35 -26.50 10.75
C LYS A 464 -24.04 -26.76 11.49
N LEU A 465 -23.10 -27.45 10.84
CA LEU A 465 -21.78 -27.73 11.43
C LEU A 465 -20.98 -26.45 11.70
N PHE A 466 -21.01 -25.49 10.76
CA PHE A 466 -20.37 -24.19 10.97
C PHE A 466 -20.98 -23.46 12.17
N LYS A 467 -22.31 -23.49 12.33
CA LYS A 467 -22.99 -22.91 13.50
C LYS A 467 -22.54 -23.56 14.81
N GLU A 468 -22.39 -24.89 14.86
CA GLU A 468 -21.91 -25.62 16.04
C GLU A 468 -20.45 -25.27 16.39
N ILE A 469 -19.58 -25.12 15.39
CA ILE A 469 -18.20 -24.65 15.57
C ILE A 469 -18.20 -23.21 16.10
N LEU A 470 -19.01 -22.35 15.50
CA LEU A 470 -19.11 -20.94 15.86
C LEU A 470 -19.59 -20.75 17.31
N GLN A 471 -20.47 -21.61 17.83
CA GLN A 471 -20.91 -21.56 19.23
C GLN A 471 -19.75 -21.72 20.21
N LYS A 472 -18.76 -22.57 19.88
CA LYS A 472 -17.58 -22.84 20.70
C LYS A 472 -16.43 -21.85 20.48
N MET A 473 -16.55 -20.99 19.47
CA MET A 473 -15.52 -20.04 19.05
C MET A 473 -15.71 -18.67 19.68
N THR A 474 -14.62 -17.99 20.01
CA THR A 474 -14.60 -16.58 20.39
C THR A 474 -13.69 -15.82 19.42
N TRP A 475 -14.16 -14.70 18.90
CA TRP A 475 -13.36 -13.82 18.05
C TRP A 475 -12.74 -12.71 18.89
N GLU A 476 -11.45 -12.45 18.66
CA GLU A 476 -10.68 -11.44 19.41
C GLU A 476 -10.99 -10.02 18.93
N LYS A 477 -10.98 -9.80 17.61
CA LYS A 477 -11.30 -8.51 16.97
C LYS A 477 -12.22 -8.72 15.75
N PRO A 478 -13.52 -8.99 15.95
CA PRO A 478 -14.47 -9.27 14.87
C PRO A 478 -14.96 -7.99 14.16
N THR A 479 -14.05 -7.10 13.80
CA THR A 479 -14.36 -5.84 13.13
C THR A 479 -13.27 -5.53 12.12
N LEU A 480 -13.67 -5.21 10.89
CA LEU A 480 -12.82 -4.56 9.90
C LEU A 480 -12.98 -3.05 10.10
N VAL A 481 -11.87 -2.34 10.35
CA VAL A 481 -11.89 -0.89 10.56
C VAL A 481 -11.17 -0.23 9.40
N ILE A 482 -11.81 0.75 8.76
CA ILE A 482 -11.29 1.44 7.58
C ILE A 482 -11.21 2.93 7.90
N ASP A 483 -10.01 3.48 7.84
CA ASP A 483 -9.74 4.88 8.09
C ASP A 483 -10.15 5.74 6.90
N HIS A 484 -9.69 5.36 5.70
CA HIS A 484 -10.09 6.04 4.48
C HIS A 484 -9.94 5.15 3.25
N VAL A 485 -10.62 5.55 2.18
CA VAL A 485 -10.45 5.00 0.82
C VAL A 485 -10.12 6.14 -0.13
N ARG A 486 -9.08 5.99 -0.93
CA ARG A 486 -8.70 6.91 -2.00
C ARG A 486 -8.55 6.16 -3.31
N VAL A 487 -8.98 6.79 -4.39
CA VAL A 487 -8.76 6.28 -5.74
C VAL A 487 -8.15 7.39 -6.57
N TYR A 488 -7.07 7.07 -7.26
CA TYR A 488 -6.35 7.98 -8.13
C TYR A 488 -6.44 7.50 -9.58
N ALA A 489 -6.56 8.46 -10.48
CA ALA A 489 -6.33 8.26 -11.90
C ALA A 489 -4.86 7.86 -12.12
N ILE A 490 -4.60 7.01 -13.12
CA ILE A 490 -3.25 6.55 -13.44
C ILE A 490 -2.94 6.71 -14.92
N ASP A 491 -1.65 6.76 -15.25
CA ASP A 491 -1.14 6.54 -16.60
C ASP A 491 -0.92 5.04 -16.87
N LYS A 492 -0.39 4.74 -18.07
CA LYS A 492 -0.07 3.37 -18.50
C LYS A 492 0.98 2.67 -17.62
N ASP A 493 1.80 3.43 -16.90
CA ASP A 493 2.88 2.90 -16.05
C ASP A 493 2.41 2.79 -14.58
N GLY A 494 1.17 3.21 -14.29
CA GLY A 494 0.53 3.09 -12.99
C GLY A 494 0.85 4.19 -11.99
N ASN A 495 1.32 5.37 -12.46
CA ASN A 495 1.69 6.49 -11.58
C ASN A 495 0.49 7.30 -11.08
#